data_AF-F3GQ66-F1
#
_entry.id   AF-F3GQ66-F1
#
_cell.length_a   1.000
_cell.length_b   1.000
_cell.length_c   1.000
_cell.angle_alpha   90.00
_cell.angle_beta   90.00
_cell.angle_gamma   90.00
#
_symmetry.space_group_name_H-M   'P 1'
#
loop_
_entity.id
_entity.type
_entity.pdbx_description
1 polymer ?
#
loop_
_entity_poly.entity_id
_entity_poly.type
_entity_poly.pdbx_seq_one_letter_code
_entity_poly.pdbx_strand_id
1 'polypeptide(L)' 'MHAGSHTATVAGFGFDAMAWEVWPALCAGATLHIPPAEISNEQLDVLLDWWLAQP' A
#
# COMPACT_ATOMS: atom_id res chain seq x y z
N MET A 1 3.52 -10.51 7.75
CA MET A 1 3.71 -9.12 8.23
C MET A 1 4.17 -9.15 9.67
N HIS A 2 5.10 -8.28 10.02
CA HIS A 2 5.67 -8.17 11.36
C HIS A 2 5.99 -6.70 11.65
N ALA A 3 6.35 -6.40 12.90
CA ALA A 3 6.76 -5.05 13.26
C ALA A 3 7.96 -4.61 12.40
N GLY A 4 7.89 -3.39 11.86
CA GLY A 4 8.92 -2.84 10.98
C GLY A 4 8.92 -3.38 9.54
N SER A 5 7.99 -4.26 9.14
CA SER A 5 7.81 -4.57 7.71
C SER A 5 7.13 -3.42 6.97
N HIS A 6 7.35 -3.30 5.67
CA HIS A 6 6.69 -2.34 4.79
C HIS A 6 5.66 -3.04 3.90
N THR A 7 4.47 -2.45 3.76
CA THR A 7 3.40 -2.89 2.85
C THR A 7 2.79 -1.70 2.13
N ALA A 8 2.01 -1.92 1.07
CA ALA A 8 1.25 -0.88 0.38
C ALA A 8 -0.24 -1.17 0.41
N THR A 9 -1.05 -0.11 0.30
CA THR A 9 -2.47 -0.22 -0.06
C THR A 9 -2.69 0.41 -1.43
N VAL A 10 -3.31 -0.35 -2.33
CA VAL A 10 -3.63 0.07 -3.70
C VAL A 10 -5.12 -0.06 -3.99
N ALA A 11 -5.88 -0.69 -3.10
CA ALA A 11 -7.34 -0.59 -3.12
C ALA A 11 -7.77 0.88 -2.94
N GLY A 12 -8.74 1.32 -3.75
CA GLY A 12 -9.31 2.66 -3.59
C GLY A 12 -10.03 2.80 -2.25
N PHE A 13 -9.98 4.00 -1.65
CA PHE A 13 -10.54 4.30 -0.33
C PHE A 13 -12.04 3.97 -0.14
N GLY A 14 -12.80 3.81 -1.23
CA GLY A 14 -14.22 3.42 -1.19
C GLY A 14 -14.49 1.91 -1.26
N PHE A 15 -13.46 1.09 -1.41
CA PHE A 15 -13.59 -0.36 -1.52
C PHE A 15 -13.24 -1.05 -0.20
N ASP A 16 -13.97 -2.11 0.12
CA ASP A 16 -13.77 -2.93 1.32
C ASP A 16 -12.38 -3.59 1.37
N ALA A 17 -11.81 -3.92 0.20
CA ALA A 17 -10.44 -4.43 0.05
C ALA A 17 -9.40 -3.55 0.76
N MET A 18 -9.60 -2.23 0.83
CA MET A 18 -8.72 -1.32 1.57
C MET A 18 -8.61 -1.72 3.05
N ALA A 19 -9.71 -2.12 3.68
CA ALA A 19 -9.68 -2.54 5.08
C ALA A 19 -8.77 -3.77 5.27
N TRP A 20 -8.71 -4.65 4.27
CA TRP A 20 -7.93 -5.89 4.32
C TRP A 20 -6.44 -5.62 4.10
N GLU A 21 -6.09 -4.54 3.40
CA GLU A 21 -4.71 -4.09 3.22
C GLU A 21 -4.21 -3.28 4.44
N VAL A 22 -5.08 -2.45 5.03
CA VAL A 22 -4.71 -1.50 6.09
C VAL A 22 -4.63 -2.17 7.47
N TRP A 23 -5.68 -2.89 7.89
CA TRP A 23 -5.76 -3.37 9.27
C TRP A 23 -4.64 -4.35 9.65
N PRO A 24 -4.25 -5.32 8.80
CA PRO A 24 -3.11 -6.18 9.12
C PRO A 24 -1.81 -5.39 9.32
N ALA A 25 -1.61 -4.28 8.60
CA ALA A 25 -0.39 -3.46 8.70
C ALA A 25 -0.33 -2.75 10.03
N LEU A 26 -1.43 -2.09 10.40
CA LEU A 26 -1.53 -1.38 11.66
C LEU A 26 -1.45 -2.35 12.86
N CYS A 27 -2.14 -3.48 12.81
CA CYS A 27 -2.13 -4.48 13.87
C CYS A 27 -0.76 -5.15 14.06
N ALA A 28 0.04 -5.31 12.98
CA ALA A 28 1.36 -5.93 13.04
C ALA A 28 2.49 -4.94 13.43
N GLY A 29 2.21 -3.63 13.51
CA GLY A 29 3.24 -2.60 13.68
C GLY A 29 4.09 -2.38 12.42
N ALA A 30 3.51 -2.60 11.24
CA ALA A 30 4.14 -2.36 9.95
C ALA A 30 3.95 -0.90 9.50
N THR A 31 4.71 -0.46 8.50
CA THR A 31 4.49 0.80 7.79
C THR A 31 3.68 0.55 6.53
N LEU A 32 2.56 1.25 6.39
CA LEU A 32 1.71 1.19 5.21
C LEU A 32 2.01 2.39 4.29
N HIS A 33 2.35 2.10 3.05
CA HIS A 33 2.61 3.08 2.00
C HIS A 33 1.38 3.27 1.13
N ILE A 34 1.10 4.52 0.76
CA ILE A 34 -0.03 4.90 -0.09
C ILE A 34 0.54 5.56 -1.34
N PRO A 35 0.23 5.08 -2.56
CA PRO A 35 0.71 5.72 -3.78
C PRO A 35 0.11 7.14 -3.90
N PRO A 36 0.86 8.10 -4.48
CA PRO A 36 0.32 9.41 -4.84
C PRO A 36 -0.96 9.27 -5.67
N ALA A 37 -1.91 10.18 -5.47
CA ALA A 37 -3.23 10.11 -6.09
C ALA A 37 -3.19 10.20 -7.63
N GLU A 38 -2.09 10.70 -8.19
CA GLU A 38 -1.85 10.83 -9.61
C GLU A 38 -1.45 9.50 -10.27
N ILE A 39 -1.02 8.49 -9.50
CA ILE A 39 -0.66 7.16 -10.00
C ILE A 39 -1.91 6.28 -9.96
N SER A 40 -2.48 6.02 -11.14
CA SER A 40 -3.60 5.09 -11.29
C SER A 40 -3.15 3.63 -11.12
N ASN A 41 -4.05 2.78 -10.61
CA ASN A 41 -3.84 1.33 -10.54
C ASN A 41 -3.60 0.66 -11.91
N GLU A 42 -3.99 1.32 -13.01
CA GLU A 42 -3.74 0.84 -14.37
C GLU A 42 -2.29 1.10 -14.83
N GLN A 43 -1.56 2.01 -14.17
CA GLN A 43 -0.18 2.35 -14.49
C GLN A 43 0.80 1.45 -13.74
N LEU A 44 0.74 0.14 -14.02
CA LEU A 44 1.46 -0.90 -13.27
C LEU A 44 2.96 -0.62 -13.15
N ASP A 45 3.64 -0.22 -14.23
CA ASP A 45 5.08 0.02 -14.22
C ASP A 45 5.44 1.19 -13.28
N VAL A 46 4.69 2.28 -13.34
CA VAL A 46 4.89 3.47 -12.48
C VAL A 46 4.59 3.13 -11.01
N LEU A 47 3.56 2.33 -10.77
CA LEU A 47 3.20 1.86 -9.43
C LEU A 47 4.27 0.92 -8.88
N LEU A 48 4.86 0.06 -9.71
CA LEU A 48 5.94 -0.83 -9.32
C LEU A 48 7.23 -0.05 -9.01
N ASP A 49 7.60 0.92 -9.86
CA ASP A 49 8.75 1.80 -9.61
C ASP A 49 8.60 2.57 -8.29
N TRP A 50 7.39 3.07 -8.02
CA TRP A 50 7.06 3.71 -6.75
C TRP A 50 7.19 2.74 -5.56
N TRP A 51 6.74 1.50 -5.70
CA TRP A 51 6.85 0.49 -4.65
C TRP A 51 8.31 0.09 -4.37
N LEU A 52 9.13 -0.04 -5.41
CA LEU A 52 10.55 -0.38 -5.29
C LEU A 52 11.38 0.72 -4.63
N ALA A 53 10.88 1.96 -4.61
CA ALA A 53 11.54 3.10 -3.97
C ALA A 53 11.32 3.18 -2.45
N GLN A 54 10.51 2.28 -1.86
CA GLN A 54 10.27 2.27 -0.43
C GLN A 54 11.47 1.72 0.37
N PRO A 55 11.68 2.15 1.63
CA PRO A 55 12.73 1.63 2.51
C PRO A 55 12.62 0.12 2.76
#